data_AF-A0A349NJF7-F1
#
_entry.id   AF-A0A349NJF7-F1
#
_cell.length_a   1.000
_cell.length_b   1.000
_cell.length_c   1.000
_cell.angle_alpha   90.00
_cell.angle_beta   90.00
_cell.angle_gamma   90.00
#
_symmetry.space_group_name_H-M   'P 1'
#
loop_
_entity.id
_entity.type
_entity.pdbx_description
1 polymer ?
#
loop_
_entity_poly.entity_id
_entity_poly.type
_entity_poly.pdbx_seq_one_letter_code
_entity_poly.pdbx_strand_id
1 'polypeptide(L)'
;RDAIRLERRLELALEDNRLYDLRRWKDDNGNPLIEDVMGSNGSFVKYNLETSTDKYEKTNQKENSNEGSAFTAPRDLLFPIPISEVTLSGGSIKQNPGY
;
A
#
# COMPACT_ATOMS: atom_id res chain seq x y z
N ARG A 1 -5.89 20.05 -5.94
CA ARG A 1 -5.37 18.66 -5.98
C ARG A 1 -6.20 17.75 -5.08
N ASP A 2 -6.40 18.13 -3.83
CA ASP A 2 -6.95 17.23 -2.81
C ASP A 2 -8.44 16.93 -3.01
N ALA A 3 -9.25 17.92 -3.41
CA ALA A 3 -10.66 17.70 -3.77
C ALA A 3 -10.81 16.65 -4.88
N ILE A 4 -10.02 16.71 -5.95
CA ILE A 4 -10.07 15.73 -7.05
C ILE A 4 -9.68 14.32 -6.56
N ARG A 5 -8.64 14.21 -5.72
CA ARG A 5 -8.23 12.92 -5.15
C ARG A 5 -9.30 12.34 -4.21
N LEU A 6 -10.01 13.21 -3.49
CA LEU A 6 -11.12 12.83 -2.62
C LEU A 6 -12.32 12.33 -3.43
N GLU A 7 -12.76 13.09 -4.44
CA GLU A 7 -13.85 12.68 -5.34
C GLU A 7 -13.55 11.34 -6.01
N ARG A 8 -12.33 11.15 -6.54
CA ARG A 8 -11.94 9.88 -7.16
C ARG A 8 -11.98 8.69 -6.19
N ARG A 9 -11.58 8.91 -4.93
CA ARG A 9 -11.64 7.87 -3.88
C ARG A 9 -13.09 7.49 -3.58
N LEU A 10 -14.00 8.44 -3.58
CA LEU A 10 -15.42 8.23 -3.33
C LEU A 10 -16.09 7.53 -4.52
N GLU A 11 -15.91 8.09 -5.71
CA GLU A 11 -16.59 7.66 -6.94
C GLU A 11 -16.17 6.26 -7.38
N LEU A 12 -14.87 5.93 -7.30
CA LEU A 12 -14.31 4.66 -7.79
C LEU A 12 -13.97 3.68 -6.66
N ALA A 13 -14.66 3.81 -5.52
CA ALA A 13 -14.47 2.89 -4.41
C ALA A 13 -14.85 1.46 -4.82
N LEU A 14 -14.05 0.47 -4.42
CA LEU A 14 -14.25 -0.96 -4.74
C LEU A 14 -14.11 -1.32 -6.24
N GLU A 15 -13.56 -0.43 -7.06
CA GLU A 15 -13.36 -0.65 -8.50
C GLU A 15 -11.88 -0.81 -8.88
N ASP A 16 -11.06 -1.44 -8.01
CA ASP A 16 -9.63 -1.69 -8.27
C ASP A 16 -8.78 -0.45 -8.62
N ASN A 17 -9.18 0.74 -8.18
CA ASN A 17 -8.45 1.98 -8.49
C ASN A 17 -7.48 2.42 -7.38
N ARG A 18 -7.86 2.20 -6.11
CA ARG A 18 -7.23 2.84 -4.96
C ARG A 18 -5.75 2.49 -4.81
N LEU A 19 -5.38 1.23 -5.08
CA LEU A 19 -3.99 0.77 -4.98
C LEU A 19 -3.09 1.52 -5.96
N TYR A 20 -3.50 1.58 -7.23
CA TYR A 20 -2.71 2.24 -8.28
C TYR A 20 -2.72 3.77 -8.12
N ASP A 21 -3.81 4.35 -7.61
CA ASP A 21 -3.88 5.77 -7.26
C ASP A 21 -2.81 6.14 -6.23
N LEU A 22 -2.72 5.37 -5.14
CA LEU A 22 -1.75 5.60 -4.07
C LEU A 22 -0.30 5.33 -4.50
N ARG A 23 -0.06 4.33 -5.34
CA ARG A 23 1.29 4.05 -5.88
C ARG A 23 1.80 5.15 -6.82
N ARG A 24 0.93 5.73 -7.64
CA ARG A 24 1.34 6.74 -8.65
C ARG A 24 1.33 8.17 -8.15
N TRP A 25 0.43 8.52 -7.24
CA TRP A 25 0.37 9.86 -6.68
C TRP A 25 1.52 10.10 -5.72
N LYS A 26 2.10 11.30 -5.79
CA LYS A 26 3.16 11.73 -4.89
C LYS A 26 2.65 12.76 -3.87
N ASP A 27 3.26 12.75 -2.69
CA ASP A 27 3.22 13.84 -1.72
C ASP A 27 4.07 15.03 -2.21
N ASP A 28 4.20 16.07 -1.39
CA ASP A 28 4.99 17.25 -1.73
C ASP A 28 6.51 17.00 -1.68
N ASN A 29 6.95 15.90 -1.05
CA ASN A 29 8.35 15.47 -1.02
C ASN A 29 8.71 14.54 -2.20
N GLY A 30 7.75 14.14 -3.02
CA GLY A 30 7.93 13.21 -4.14
C GLY A 30 7.76 11.72 -3.78
N ASN A 31 7.42 11.40 -2.53
CA ASN A 31 7.17 10.03 -2.07
C ASN A 31 5.78 9.56 -2.53
N PRO A 32 5.64 8.31 -2.99
CA PRO A 32 4.33 7.76 -3.30
C PRO A 32 3.42 7.72 -2.06
N LEU A 33 2.17 8.18 -2.22
CA LEU A 33 1.21 8.32 -1.12
C LEU A 33 0.86 7.00 -0.43
N ILE A 34 1.15 5.85 -1.04
CA ILE A 34 0.98 4.56 -0.36
C ILE A 34 1.87 4.45 0.89
N GLU A 35 3.02 5.14 0.92
CA GLU A 35 3.94 5.18 2.08
C GLU A 35 3.33 5.94 3.27
N ASP A 36 2.47 6.92 3.02
CA ASP A 36 1.76 7.66 4.08
C ASP A 36 0.61 6.83 4.67
N VAL A 37 0.07 5.88 3.89
CA VAL A 37 -1.09 5.07 4.27
C VAL A 37 -0.66 3.76 4.94
N MET A 38 0.34 3.08 4.37
CA MET A 38 0.85 1.78 4.80
C MET A 38 2.18 1.92 5.58
N GLY A 39 2.73 0.79 6.01
CA GLY A 39 3.96 0.75 6.82
C GLY A 39 3.67 0.96 8.29
N SER A 40 4.65 0.68 9.16
CA SER A 40 4.48 0.73 10.61
C SER A 40 3.97 2.07 11.14
N ASN A 41 4.25 3.16 10.44
CA ASN A 41 3.81 4.52 10.78
C ASN A 41 2.67 5.05 9.91
N GLY A 42 2.17 4.25 8.97
CA GLY A 42 1.14 4.65 8.01
C GLY A 42 -0.19 4.97 8.69
N SER A 43 -0.95 5.90 8.10
CA SER A 43 -2.20 6.39 8.67
C SER A 43 -3.24 5.27 8.87
N PHE A 44 -3.29 4.28 7.99
CA PHE A 44 -4.21 3.14 8.12
C PHE A 44 -3.81 2.23 9.30
N VAL A 45 -2.52 1.93 9.41
CA VAL A 45 -1.96 1.09 10.47
C VAL A 45 -2.17 1.75 11.83
N LYS A 46 -1.81 3.04 11.97
CA LYS A 46 -2.06 3.82 13.19
C LYS A 46 -3.54 3.92 13.53
N TYR A 47 -4.41 4.07 12.54
CA TYR A 47 -5.83 4.11 12.78
C TYR A 47 -6.31 2.82 13.46
N ASN A 48 -5.94 1.67 12.91
CA ASN A 48 -6.38 0.38 13.43
C ASN A 48 -5.77 0.03 14.79
N LEU A 49 -4.49 0.39 15.03
CA LEU A 49 -3.77 0.01 16.25
C LEU A 49 -3.97 0.98 17.42
N GLU A 50 -4.11 2.27 17.14
CA GLU A 50 -3.99 3.31 18.18
C GLU A 50 -5.25 4.16 18.32
N THR A 51 -5.82 4.63 17.21
CA THR A 51 -6.86 5.68 17.26
C THR A 51 -8.29 5.18 17.08
N SER A 52 -8.50 3.96 16.56
CA SER A 52 -9.84 3.44 16.31
C SER A 52 -10.65 3.36 17.60
N THR A 53 -11.91 3.79 17.49
CA THR A 53 -12.92 3.73 18.56
C THR A 53 -14.03 2.73 18.24
N ASP A 54 -13.91 1.99 17.13
CA ASP A 54 -14.90 0.99 16.75
C ASP A 54 -14.88 -0.18 17.74
N LYS A 55 -15.99 -0.36 18.45
CA LYS A 55 -16.15 -1.42 19.45
C LYS A 55 -16.04 -2.82 18.85
N TYR A 56 -16.45 -3.02 17.58
CA TYR A 56 -16.44 -4.33 16.95
C TYR A 56 -15.03 -4.73 16.55
N GLU A 57 -14.29 -3.82 15.91
CA GLU A 57 -12.88 -4.05 15.56
C GLU A 57 -12.04 -4.32 16.81
N LYS A 58 -12.19 -3.49 17.86
CA LYS A 58 -11.40 -3.63 19.09
C LYS A 58 -11.68 -4.90 19.88
N THR A 59 -12.86 -5.50 19.74
CA THR A 59 -13.24 -6.73 20.46
C THR A 59 -13.06 -7.99 19.62
N ASN A 60 -13.07 -7.87 18.29
CA ASN A 60 -12.89 -8.98 17.37
C ASN A 60 -11.41 -9.14 16.95
N GLN A 61 -10.58 -9.64 17.86
CA GLN A 61 -9.12 -9.77 17.67
C GLN A 61 -8.72 -11.18 17.20
N LYS A 62 -9.53 -11.82 16.36
CA LYS A 62 -9.20 -13.13 15.76
C LYS A 62 -8.04 -13.03 14.77
N GLU A 63 -7.87 -11.86 14.18
CA GLU A 63 -6.78 -11.48 13.30
C GLU A 63 -6.12 -10.21 13.84
N ASN A 64 -4.86 -9.99 13.51
CA ASN A 64 -4.14 -8.81 13.96
C ASN A 64 -4.65 -7.56 13.23
N SER A 65 -4.90 -6.47 13.95
CA SER A 65 -5.29 -5.19 13.35
C SER A 65 -4.10 -4.41 12.74
N ASN A 66 -2.94 -5.04 12.54
CA ASN A 66 -1.70 -4.41 12.07
C ASN A 66 -1.48 -4.56 10.56
N GLU A 67 -2.53 -4.84 9.80
CA GLU A 67 -2.44 -5.06 8.36
C GLU A 67 -1.80 -3.88 7.63
N GLY A 68 -0.88 -4.18 6.71
CA GLY A 68 -0.10 -3.18 5.99
C GLY A 68 1.14 -2.67 6.73
N SER A 69 1.38 -3.04 7.99
CA SER A 69 2.55 -2.60 8.77
C SER A 69 3.89 -3.05 8.19
N ALA A 70 3.92 -4.17 7.47
CA ALA A 70 5.13 -4.74 6.85
C ALA A 70 5.49 -4.13 5.48
N PHE A 71 4.72 -3.13 5.02
CA PHE A 71 4.99 -2.46 3.75
C PHE A 71 6.36 -1.78 3.78
N THR A 72 7.17 -2.02 2.75
CA THR A 72 8.47 -1.40 2.57
C THR A 72 8.66 -0.89 1.14
N ALA A 73 8.96 0.40 1.01
CA ALA A 73 9.43 0.98 -0.24
C ALA A 73 10.95 0.75 -0.39
N PRO A 74 11.47 0.51 -1.61
CA PRO A 74 10.74 0.47 -2.89
C PRO A 74 10.11 -0.89 -3.22
N ARG A 75 10.36 -1.95 -2.44
CA ARG A 75 9.95 -3.34 -2.73
C ARG A 75 8.47 -3.43 -3.11
N ASP A 76 7.58 -2.95 -2.24
CA ASP A 76 6.14 -3.18 -2.38
C ASP A 76 5.44 -2.18 -3.34
N LEU A 77 6.20 -1.33 -4.02
CA LEU A 77 5.67 -0.42 -5.05
C LEU A 77 5.35 -1.15 -6.36
N LEU A 78 6.02 -2.27 -6.63
CA LEU A 78 5.81 -3.11 -7.81
C LEU A 78 5.57 -4.55 -7.37
N PHE A 79 4.82 -5.31 -8.16
CA PHE A 79 4.74 -6.74 -7.94
C PHE A 79 6.07 -7.42 -8.31
N PRO A 80 6.47 -8.49 -7.60
CA PRO A 80 7.68 -9.22 -7.96
C PRO A 80 7.53 -9.85 -9.33
N ILE A 81 8.62 -9.86 -10.10
CA ILE A 81 8.69 -10.66 -11.31
C ILE A 81 8.84 -12.12 -10.89
N PRO A 82 8.06 -13.07 -11.47
CA PRO A 82 8.20 -14.48 -11.14
C PRO A 82 9.63 -14.98 -11.34
N ILE A 83 10.16 -15.74 -10.37
CA ILE A 83 11.56 -16.18 -10.37
C ILE A 83 11.92 -17.07 -11.57
N SER A 84 10.94 -17.83 -12.08
CA SER A 84 11.07 -18.63 -13.29
C SER A 84 11.42 -17.76 -14.50
N GLU A 85 10.74 -16.62 -14.68
CA GLU A 85 10.99 -15.68 -15.78
C GLU A 85 12.38 -15.07 -15.68
N VAL A 86 12.78 -14.64 -14.48
CA VAL A 86 14.12 -14.09 -14.23
C VAL A 86 15.20 -15.12 -14.60
N THR A 87 15.02 -16.38 -14.20
CA THR A 87 15.99 -17.46 -14.43
C THR A 87 16.05 -17.87 -15.90
N LEU A 88 14.90 -18.10 -16.54
CA LEU A 88 14.81 -18.52 -17.95
C LEU A 88 15.30 -17.44 -18.91
N SER A 89 15.25 -16.16 -18.51
CA SER A 89 15.73 -15.05 -19.31
C SER A 89 17.26 -15.04 -19.54
N GLY A 90 18.02 -15.86 -18.81
CA GLY A 90 19.48 -15.88 -18.89
C GLY A 90 20.14 -14.56 -18.50
N GLY A 91 19.47 -13.74 -17.68
CA GLY A 91 19.97 -12.43 -17.22
C GLY A 91 19.48 -11.22 -18.03
N SER A 92 18.64 -11.43 -19.04
CA SER A 92 18.01 -10.31 -19.78
C SER A 92 16.89 -9.63 -19.00
N ILE A 93 16.20 -10.35 -18.12
CA ILE A 93 15.23 -9.81 -17.16
C ILE A 93 15.91 -9.69 -15.79
N LYS A 94 15.83 -8.50 -15.18
CA LYS A 94 16.29 -8.25 -13.80
C LYS A 94 15.08 -8.06 -12.90
N GLN A 95 15.20 -8.52 -11.66
CA GLN A 95 14.16 -8.36 -10.65
C GLN A 95 13.93 -6.87 -10.30
N ASN A 96 12.71 -6.56 -9.87
CA ASN A 96 12.35 -5.26 -9.29
C ASN A 96 13.14 -4.98 -8.00
N PRO A 97 13.43 -3.70 -7.68
CA PRO A 97 14.21 -3.36 -6.49
C PRO A 97 13.63 -3.94 -5.19
N GLY A 98 14.46 -4.58 -4.38
CA GLY A 98 14.07 -5.08 -3.04
C GLY A 98 13.52 -6.51 -2.98
N TYR A 99 13.48 -7.23 -4.10
CA TYR A 99 13.16 -8.65 -4.20
C TYR A 99 14.37 -9.50 -4.58
#